data_AF-Q7Q1A3-F1
#
_entry.id   AF-Q7Q1A3-F1
#
_cell.length_a   1.000
_cell.length_b   1.000
_cell.length_c   1.000
_cell.angle_alpha   90.00
_cell.angle_beta   90.00
_cell.angle_gamma   90.00
#
_symmetry.space_group_name_H-M   'P 1'
#
loop_
_entity.id
_entity.type
_entity.pdbx_description
1 polymer ?
#
loop_
_entity_poly.entity_id
_entity_poly.type
_entity_poly.pdbx_seq_one_letter_code
_entity_poly.pdbx_strand_id
1 'polypeptide(L)'
;MEDFTDPSRNLGSIIHWTPESFTMNCRTFLNNIPERKYYSLAATSAAIGSNAICPLGGKNFISFEWNSNPAELSFEASLAENLNRSFEASIELNDIQSLTIVEDLYAPRVECSYEKIQITDDSIVTYDLNINALNNEELGVLAQLVKTMIHPEKLVYKPLRPAAEEDEVF
;
A
#
# COMPACT_ATOMS: atom_id res chain seq x y z
N MET A 1 0.26 -5.91 -32.48
CA MET A 1 -0.39 -5.05 -31.48
C MET A 1 -1.41 -5.96 -30.83
N GLU A 2 -1.07 -6.56 -29.68
CA GLU A 2 -2.06 -7.34 -28.94
C GLU A 2 -3.16 -6.38 -28.51
N ASP A 3 -4.40 -6.71 -28.83
CA ASP A 3 -5.55 -5.96 -28.35
C ASP A 3 -5.44 -5.90 -26.82
N PHE A 4 -5.41 -4.68 -26.27
CA PHE A 4 -5.56 -4.46 -24.85
C PHE A 4 -6.98 -4.92 -24.50
N THR A 5 -7.12 -6.21 -24.21
CA THR A 5 -8.35 -6.76 -23.69
C THR A 5 -8.59 -6.07 -22.36
N ASP A 6 -9.81 -5.57 -22.15
CA ASP A 6 -10.25 -4.97 -20.90
C ASP A 6 -10.96 -6.04 -20.06
N PRO A 7 -10.23 -6.90 -19.33
CA PRO A 7 -10.81 -7.95 -18.52
C PRO A 7 -11.69 -7.40 -17.39
N SER A 8 -11.48 -6.13 -17.01
CA SER A 8 -12.29 -5.46 -15.99
C SER A 8 -13.62 -4.92 -16.53
N ARG A 9 -13.77 -4.81 -17.86
CA ARG A 9 -14.87 -4.10 -18.56
C ARG A 9 -15.07 -2.65 -18.13
N ASN A 10 -14.10 -2.06 -17.44
CA ASN A 10 -14.20 -0.71 -16.88
C ASN A 10 -13.52 0.35 -17.75
N LEU A 11 -12.71 0.01 -18.75
CA LEU A 11 -12.06 0.99 -19.66
C LEU A 11 -13.09 1.84 -20.40
N GLY A 12 -14.20 1.22 -20.82
CA GLY A 12 -15.31 1.93 -21.47
C GLY A 12 -15.98 2.97 -20.57
N SER A 13 -15.85 2.84 -19.24
CA SER A 13 -16.43 3.77 -18.27
C SER A 13 -15.51 4.94 -17.90
N ILE A 14 -14.24 4.92 -18.34
CA ILE A 14 -13.25 5.99 -18.03
C ILE A 14 -13.77 7.37 -18.47
N ILE A 15 -14.48 7.44 -19.60
CA ILE A 15 -15.06 8.70 -20.11
C ILE A 15 -16.13 9.31 -19.17
N HIS A 16 -16.61 8.54 -18.20
CA HIS A 16 -17.60 8.96 -17.22
C HIS A 16 -17.01 9.22 -15.84
N TRP A 17 -15.70 9.00 -15.64
CA TRP A 17 -15.05 9.27 -14.36
C TRP A 17 -14.89 10.77 -14.16
N THR A 18 -15.43 11.28 -13.07
CA THR A 18 -15.29 12.70 -12.71
C THR A 18 -13.87 12.97 -12.21
N PRO A 19 -13.36 14.21 -12.27
CA PRO A 19 -12.05 14.54 -11.71
C PRO A 19 -11.85 14.09 -10.25
N GLU A 20 -12.91 14.14 -9.44
CA GLU A 20 -12.88 13.77 -8.02
C GLU A 20 -12.76 12.25 -7.80
N SER A 21 -13.36 11.45 -8.68
CA SER A 21 -13.34 9.99 -8.61
C SER A 21 -12.23 9.36 -9.45
N PHE A 22 -11.64 10.12 -10.39
CA PHE A 22 -10.70 9.62 -11.38
C PHE A 22 -9.50 8.90 -10.75
N THR A 23 -8.86 9.49 -9.74
CA THR A 23 -7.68 8.88 -9.10
C THR A 23 -8.03 7.55 -8.43
N MET A 24 -9.17 7.49 -7.73
CA MET A 24 -9.65 6.28 -7.05
C MET A 24 -10.00 5.19 -8.07
N ASN A 25 -10.77 5.54 -9.11
CA ASN A 25 -11.20 4.61 -10.15
C ASN A 25 -10.03 4.09 -10.98
N CYS A 26 -9.07 4.97 -11.31
CA CYS A 26 -7.85 4.57 -12.01
C CYS A 26 -7.04 3.57 -11.18
N ARG A 27 -6.84 3.82 -9.88
CA ARG A 27 -6.17 2.88 -8.97
C ARG A 27 -6.86 1.53 -8.94
N THR A 28 -8.19 1.52 -8.73
CA THR A 28 -8.99 0.29 -8.70
C THR A 28 -8.90 -0.46 -10.04
N PHE A 29 -8.92 0.25 -11.16
CA PHE A 29 -8.75 -0.35 -12.48
C PHE A 29 -7.37 -0.99 -12.64
N LEU A 30 -6.29 -0.26 -12.33
CA LEU A 30 -4.92 -0.76 -12.43
C LEU A 30 -4.68 -1.97 -11.52
N ASN A 31 -5.21 -1.95 -10.31
CA ASN A 31 -5.15 -3.07 -9.36
C ASN A 31 -5.89 -4.33 -9.86
N ASN A 32 -6.85 -4.20 -10.79
CA ASN A 32 -7.63 -5.31 -11.33
C ASN A 32 -7.09 -5.86 -12.65
N ILE A 33 -5.98 -5.33 -13.18
CA ILE A 33 -5.32 -5.89 -14.36
C ILE A 33 -4.78 -7.30 -14.01
N PRO A 34 -5.10 -8.34 -14.80
CA PRO A 34 -4.54 -9.68 -14.63
C PRO A 34 -3.01 -9.67 -14.78
N GLU A 35 -2.32 -10.54 -14.04
CA GLU A 35 -0.85 -10.65 -14.08
C GLU A 35 -0.11 -9.34 -13.80
N ARG A 36 -0.76 -8.39 -13.12
CA ARG A 36 -0.15 -7.12 -12.74
C ARG A 36 1.15 -7.35 -11.97
N LYS A 37 2.13 -6.53 -12.30
CA LYS A 37 3.45 -6.45 -11.66
C LYS A 37 3.53 -5.29 -10.65
N TYR A 38 2.36 -4.80 -10.25
CA TYR A 38 2.18 -3.57 -9.52
C TYR A 38 0.92 -3.69 -8.65
N TYR A 39 0.95 -3.08 -7.48
CA TYR A 39 -0.24 -2.86 -6.66
C TYR A 39 -0.14 -1.56 -5.90
N SER A 40 -1.21 -0.79 -5.95
CA SER A 40 -1.33 0.47 -5.23
C SER A 40 -2.20 0.30 -4.01
N LEU A 41 -1.62 0.47 -2.82
CA LEU A 41 -2.35 0.51 -1.56
C LEU A 41 -2.66 1.97 -1.20
N ALA A 42 -3.93 2.30 -1.00
CA ALA A 42 -4.31 3.62 -0.49
C ALA A 42 -4.24 3.66 1.05
N ALA A 43 -3.62 4.71 1.59
CA ALA A 43 -3.46 4.90 3.02
C ALA A 43 -3.95 6.27 3.49
N THR A 44 -4.59 6.31 4.66
CA THR A 44 -5.05 7.55 5.30
C THR A 44 -3.89 8.34 5.91
N SER A 45 -2.88 7.63 6.40
CA SER A 45 -1.68 8.16 7.03
C SER A 45 -0.61 7.07 7.09
N ALA A 46 0.63 7.48 7.33
CA ALA A 46 1.70 6.56 7.64
C ALA A 46 2.75 7.21 8.55
N ALA A 47 3.68 6.42 9.06
CA ALA A 47 4.83 6.91 9.80
C ALA A 47 6.10 6.15 9.38
N ILE A 48 7.21 6.88 9.25
CA ILE A 48 8.55 6.32 9.01
C ILE A 48 9.39 6.63 10.23
N GLY A 49 9.72 5.61 11.03
CA GLY A 49 10.30 5.78 12.35
C GLY A 49 9.39 6.67 13.22
N SER A 50 9.93 7.78 13.71
CA SER A 50 9.17 8.77 14.49
C SER A 50 8.41 9.81 13.64
N ASN A 51 8.62 9.81 12.32
CA ASN A 51 8.11 10.87 11.45
C ASN A 51 6.74 10.50 10.88
N ALA A 52 5.71 11.24 11.26
CA ALA A 52 4.39 11.12 10.66
C ALA A 52 4.38 11.73 9.25
N ILE A 53 3.80 10.99 8.31
CA ILE A 53 3.66 11.39 6.91
C ILE A 53 2.18 11.42 6.52
N CYS A 54 1.83 12.42 5.72
CA CYS A 54 0.47 12.74 5.34
C CYS A 54 0.31 12.77 3.81
N PRO A 55 -0.92 12.65 3.30
CA PRO A 55 -1.23 12.91 1.90
C PRO A 55 -0.70 14.27 1.45
N LEU A 56 -0.31 14.37 0.18
CA LEU A 56 0.04 15.64 -0.45
C LEU A 56 -1.13 16.63 -0.40
N GLY A 57 -0.83 17.93 -0.41
CA GLY A 57 -1.84 18.98 -0.43
C GLY A 57 -2.90 18.74 -1.53
N GLY A 58 -4.17 18.66 -1.13
CA GLY A 58 -5.30 18.40 -2.04
C GLY A 58 -5.54 16.93 -2.38
N LYS A 59 -4.78 15.99 -1.81
CA LYS A 59 -5.03 14.54 -1.90
C LYS A 59 -5.69 14.03 -0.62
N ASN A 60 -6.52 13.00 -0.76
CA ASN A 60 -7.24 12.38 0.36
C ASN A 60 -6.50 11.16 0.96
N PHE A 61 -5.46 10.67 0.29
CA PHE A 61 -4.71 9.48 0.70
C PHE A 61 -3.27 9.54 0.15
N ILE A 62 -2.40 8.74 0.75
CA ILE A 62 -1.05 8.41 0.24
C ILE A 62 -1.19 7.12 -0.58
N SER A 63 -0.58 7.07 -1.76
CA SER A 63 -0.46 5.82 -2.51
C SER A 63 0.87 5.15 -2.20
N PHE A 64 0.82 3.90 -1.77
CA PHE A 64 1.98 3.03 -1.59
C PHE A 64 2.04 2.02 -2.74
N GLU A 65 3.06 2.19 -3.58
CA GLU A 65 3.21 1.50 -4.84
C GLU A 65 4.15 0.31 -4.70
N TRP A 66 3.58 -0.90 -4.69
CA TRP A 66 4.31 -2.15 -4.58
C TRP A 66 4.60 -2.71 -5.96
N ASN A 67 5.85 -2.61 -6.40
CA ASN A 67 6.28 -3.00 -7.74
C ASN A 67 7.07 -4.31 -7.69
N SER A 68 6.84 -5.18 -8.66
CA SER A 68 7.62 -6.41 -8.84
C SER A 68 8.78 -6.24 -9.83
N ASN A 69 8.82 -5.14 -10.59
CA ASN A 69 9.91 -4.80 -11.51
C ASN A 69 9.94 -3.28 -11.85
N PRO A 70 10.88 -2.49 -11.27
CA PRO A 70 11.84 -2.89 -10.25
C PRO A 70 11.14 -3.40 -8.97
N ALA A 71 11.80 -4.28 -8.22
CA ALA A 71 11.25 -4.84 -6.99
C ALA A 71 11.37 -3.82 -5.85
N GLU A 72 10.46 -2.84 -5.81
CA GLU A 72 10.49 -1.71 -4.87
C GLU A 72 9.10 -1.33 -4.33
N LEU A 73 9.09 -0.74 -3.15
CA LEU A 73 7.98 0.04 -2.60
C LEU A 73 8.27 1.53 -2.83
N SER A 74 7.41 2.24 -3.54
CA SER A 74 7.54 3.68 -3.75
C SER A 74 6.31 4.48 -3.30
N PHE A 75 6.51 5.72 -2.87
CA PHE A 75 5.44 6.63 -2.49
C PHE A 75 5.93 8.08 -2.48
N GLU A 76 4.98 9.01 -2.61
CA GLU A 76 5.19 10.44 -2.40
C GLU A 76 4.26 10.93 -1.28
N ALA A 77 4.81 11.68 -0.33
CA ALA A 77 4.06 12.19 0.82
C ALA A 77 4.61 13.54 1.31
N SER A 78 3.90 14.16 2.24
CA SER A 78 4.38 15.33 2.99
C SER A 78 4.67 14.95 4.44
N LEU A 79 5.67 15.57 5.05
CA LEU A 79 5.88 15.45 6.50
C LEU A 79 4.80 16.22 7.23
N ALA A 80 4.24 15.65 8.31
CA ALA A 80 3.18 16.29 9.08
C ALA A 80 3.58 17.66 9.65
N GLU A 81 4.87 17.84 9.96
CA GLU A 81 5.44 19.12 10.45
C GLU A 81 5.64 20.16 9.34
N ASN A 82 5.59 19.78 8.07
CA ASN A 82 5.80 20.67 6.93
C ASN A 82 5.00 20.23 5.70
N LEU A 83 3.68 20.46 5.74
CA LEU A 83 2.73 20.09 4.69
C LEU A 83 2.98 20.75 3.33
N ASN A 84 3.84 21.77 3.28
CA ASN A 84 4.18 22.47 2.03
C ASN A 84 5.37 21.83 1.29
N ARG A 85 6.01 20.81 1.88
CA ARG A 85 7.16 20.12 1.29
C ARG A 85 6.81 18.65 1.10
N SER A 86 6.78 18.22 -0.15
CA SER A 86 6.72 16.80 -0.48
C SER A 86 8.11 16.17 -0.49
N PHE A 87 8.12 14.85 -0.34
CA PHE A 87 9.27 14.01 -0.59
C PHE A 87 8.81 12.73 -1.28
N GLU A 88 9.68 12.17 -2.10
CA GLU A 88 9.52 10.85 -2.72
C GLU A 88 10.44 9.87 -2.01
N ALA A 89 9.97 8.64 -1.85
CA ALA A 89 10.76 7.54 -1.33
C ALA A 89 10.60 6.32 -2.24
N SER A 90 11.69 5.60 -2.46
CA SER A 90 11.70 4.26 -3.03
C SER A 90 12.56 3.36 -2.14
N ILE A 91 12.04 2.18 -1.82
CA ILE A 91 12.67 1.20 -0.93
C ILE A 91 12.70 -0.14 -1.64
N GLU A 92 13.88 -0.76 -1.76
CA GLU A 92 14.01 -2.08 -2.36
C GLU A 92 13.29 -3.14 -1.51
N LEU A 93 12.48 -3.98 -2.14
CA LEU A 93 11.74 -5.02 -1.41
C LEU A 93 12.66 -6.08 -0.80
N ASN A 94 13.89 -6.22 -1.31
CA ASN A 94 14.90 -7.10 -0.75
C ASN A 94 15.36 -6.66 0.65
N ASP A 95 15.30 -5.35 0.94
CA ASP A 95 15.72 -4.76 2.22
C ASP A 95 14.68 -4.93 3.33
N ILE A 96 13.48 -5.47 3.02
CA ILE A 96 12.46 -5.80 4.02
C ILE A 96 13.03 -6.86 4.97
N GLN A 97 13.01 -6.60 6.28
CA GLN A 97 13.29 -7.60 7.31
C GLN A 97 12.01 -8.33 7.73
N SER A 98 10.94 -7.57 7.95
CA SER A 98 9.64 -8.10 8.34
C SER A 98 8.52 -7.25 7.76
N LEU A 99 7.43 -7.92 7.38
CA LEU A 99 6.22 -7.32 6.87
C LEU A 99 5.02 -7.98 7.57
N THR A 100 4.21 -7.19 8.27
CA THR A 100 2.96 -7.64 8.86
C THR A 100 1.81 -6.90 8.19
N ILE A 101 0.86 -7.65 7.63
CA ILE A 101 -0.38 -7.10 7.07
C ILE A 101 -1.51 -7.50 8.02
N VAL A 102 -2.23 -6.50 8.53
CA VAL A 102 -3.29 -6.68 9.53
C VAL A 102 -4.60 -6.14 8.99
N GLU A 103 -5.54 -7.04 8.73
CA GLU A 103 -6.93 -6.66 8.55
C GLU A 103 -7.58 -6.43 9.92
N ASP A 104 -8.29 -5.31 10.05
CA ASP A 104 -8.91 -4.85 11.29
C ASP A 104 -10.14 -3.99 10.97
N LEU A 105 -11.21 -4.09 11.77
CA LEU A 105 -12.45 -3.34 11.53
C LEU A 105 -12.26 -1.83 11.68
N TYR A 106 -11.28 -1.40 12.47
CA TYR A 106 -11.08 0.00 12.84
C TYR A 106 -9.70 0.53 12.46
N ALA A 107 -8.69 -0.33 12.40
CA ALA A 107 -7.30 0.06 12.14
C ALA A 107 -6.57 -0.90 11.18
N PRO A 108 -7.08 -1.06 9.93
CA PRO A 108 -6.41 -1.85 8.90
C PRO A 108 -5.05 -1.24 8.60
N ARG A 109 -3.98 -2.06 8.58
CA ARG A 109 -2.62 -1.54 8.48
C ARG A 109 -1.60 -2.51 7.93
N VAL A 110 -0.48 -1.93 7.50
CA VAL A 110 0.72 -2.64 7.09
C VAL A 110 1.89 -2.12 7.92
N GLU A 111 2.61 -3.03 8.56
CA GLU A 111 3.77 -2.74 9.41
C GLU A 111 4.99 -3.38 8.74
N CYS A 112 5.94 -2.55 8.28
CA CYS A 112 7.15 -2.99 7.61
C CYS A 112 8.38 -2.56 8.39
N SER A 113 9.43 -3.38 8.42
CA SER A 113 10.75 -3.00 8.93
C SER A 113 11.80 -3.25 7.84
N TYR A 114 12.71 -2.30 7.64
CA TYR A 114 13.71 -2.32 6.55
C TYR A 114 15.12 -2.13 7.10
N GLU A 115 16.13 -2.78 6.50
CA GLU A 115 17.56 -2.60 6.85
C GLU A 115 18.13 -1.24 6.43
N LYS A 116 17.53 -0.59 5.44
CA LYS A 116 18.10 0.61 4.80
C LYS A 116 17.01 1.56 4.33
N ILE A 117 16.99 2.78 4.88
CA ILE A 117 16.44 3.94 4.17
C ILE A 117 17.55 4.99 4.19
N GLN A 118 18.16 5.23 3.04
CA GLN A 118 19.27 6.17 2.93
C GLN A 118 18.71 7.59 2.90
N ILE A 119 18.47 8.16 4.08
CA ILE A 119 18.21 9.59 4.27
C ILE A 119 19.48 10.19 4.89
N THR A 120 20.54 10.27 4.08
CA THR A 120 21.87 10.86 4.39
C THR A 120 22.70 10.18 5.51
N ASP A 121 23.95 9.83 5.12
CA ASP A 121 25.11 9.32 5.89
C ASP A 121 25.15 7.85 6.37
N ASP A 122 26.36 7.28 6.23
CA ASP A 122 26.76 5.84 6.19
C ASP A 122 26.57 5.03 7.49
N SER A 123 25.35 4.97 8.02
CA SER A 123 24.98 4.00 9.06
C SER A 123 23.82 3.11 8.59
N ILE A 124 23.90 1.81 8.89
CA ILE A 124 22.76 0.89 8.72
C ILE A 124 21.78 1.22 9.85
N VAL A 125 20.66 1.84 9.51
CA VAL A 125 19.58 2.18 10.43
C VAL A 125 18.35 1.41 10.00
N THR A 126 17.85 0.56 10.89
CA THR A 126 16.55 -0.08 10.70
C THR A 126 15.46 0.97 10.84
N TYR A 127 14.58 1.08 9.84
CA TYR A 127 13.43 1.98 9.89
C TYR A 127 12.13 1.19 9.79
N ASP A 128 11.21 1.52 10.68
CA ASP A 128 9.87 0.96 10.68
C ASP A 128 8.93 1.89 9.88
N LEU A 129 8.26 1.33 8.87
CA LEU A 129 7.21 1.99 8.10
C LEU A 129 5.86 1.41 8.53
N ASN A 130 5.02 2.25 9.12
CA ASN A 130 3.67 1.88 9.55
C ASN A 130 2.65 2.59 8.66
N ILE A 131 1.85 1.84 7.93
CA ILE A 131 0.88 2.34 6.94
C ILE A 131 -0.52 2.06 7.46
N ASN A 132 -1.31 3.11 7.68
CA ASN A 132 -2.73 2.99 8.03
C ASN A 132 -3.55 2.93 6.74
N ALA A 133 -3.90 1.71 6.33
CA ALA A 133 -4.62 1.45 5.08
C ALA A 133 -6.03 2.07 5.12
N LEU A 134 -6.58 2.36 3.94
CA LEU A 134 -7.92 2.93 3.84
C LEU A 134 -9.03 1.92 4.13
N ASN A 135 -8.82 0.64 3.80
CA ASN A 135 -9.79 -0.44 3.97
C ASN A 135 -9.10 -1.82 4.02
N ASN A 136 -9.88 -2.85 4.41
CA ASN A 136 -9.41 -4.25 4.43
C ASN A 136 -9.38 -4.90 3.04
N GLU A 137 -10.25 -4.49 2.12
CA GLU A 137 -10.43 -5.13 0.81
C GLU A 137 -9.12 -5.19 0.01
N GLU A 138 -8.26 -4.17 0.16
CA GLU A 138 -6.97 -4.11 -0.52
C GLU A 138 -5.87 -4.95 0.16
N LEU A 139 -6.01 -5.25 1.46
CA LEU A 139 -4.95 -5.90 2.25
C LEU A 139 -4.78 -7.38 1.93
N GLY A 140 -5.88 -8.12 1.79
CA GLY A 140 -5.81 -9.53 1.39
C GLY A 140 -5.19 -9.72 0.01
N VAL A 141 -5.47 -8.81 -0.92
CA VAL A 141 -4.90 -8.82 -2.28
C VAL A 141 -3.42 -8.46 -2.26
N LEU A 142 -3.02 -7.43 -1.50
CA LEU A 142 -1.63 -7.08 -1.29
C LEU A 142 -0.84 -8.25 -0.69
N ALA A 143 -1.39 -8.93 0.32
CA ALA A 143 -0.74 -10.08 0.95
C ALA A 143 -0.45 -11.22 -0.04
N GLN A 144 -1.34 -11.47 -1.01
CA GLN A 144 -1.08 -12.48 -2.05
C GLN A 144 0.00 -12.03 -3.04
N LEU A 145 0.02 -10.74 -3.41
CA LEU A 145 1.05 -10.24 -4.31
C LEU A 145 2.43 -10.23 -3.64
N VAL A 146 2.54 -9.73 -2.41
CA VAL A 146 3.83 -9.60 -1.73
C VAL A 146 4.47 -10.95 -1.43
N LYS A 147 3.68 -12.02 -1.23
CA LYS A 147 4.20 -13.40 -1.14
C LYS A 147 5.05 -13.84 -2.33
N THR A 148 4.83 -13.25 -3.51
CA THR A 148 5.61 -13.57 -4.71
C THR A 148 6.81 -12.64 -4.88
N MET A 149 6.87 -11.54 -4.13
CA MET A 149 7.89 -10.50 -4.26
C MET A 149 8.95 -10.54 -3.14
N ILE A 150 8.63 -11.10 -1.97
CA ILE A 150 9.56 -11.23 -0.83
C ILE A 150 9.63 -12.65 -0.31
N HIS A 151 10.67 -12.94 0.49
CA HIS A 151 10.79 -14.22 1.19
C HIS A 151 9.57 -14.49 2.09
N PRO A 152 8.87 -15.62 1.95
CA PRO A 152 7.62 -15.88 2.69
C PRO A 152 7.77 -15.82 4.21
N GLU A 153 8.94 -16.16 4.75
CA GLU A 153 9.25 -16.09 6.18
C GLU A 153 9.25 -14.66 6.75
N LYS A 154 9.39 -13.65 5.90
CA LYS A 154 9.35 -12.23 6.28
C LYS A 154 7.91 -11.71 6.39
N LEU A 155 6.93 -12.43 5.84
CA LEU A 155 5.53 -12.00 5.78
C LEU A 155 4.67 -12.67 6.87
N VAL A 156 3.98 -11.86 7.65
CA VAL A 156 2.90 -12.28 8.55
C VAL A 156 1.59 -11.64 8.07
N TYR A 157 0.62 -12.46 7.70
CA TYR A 157 -0.72 -12.00 7.33
C TYR A 157 -1.72 -12.36 8.42
N LYS A 158 -2.41 -11.36 8.96
CA LYS A 158 -3.47 -11.50 9.98
C LYS A 158 -4.81 -11.10 9.34
N PRO A 159 -5.56 -12.06 8.77
CA PRO A 159 -6.87 -11.77 8.20
C PRO A 159 -7.86 -11.38 9.28
N LEU A 160 -8.91 -10.66 8.88
CA LEU A 160 -10.02 -10.35 9.77
C LEU A 160 -10.66 -11.66 10.18
N ARG A 161 -10.74 -11.93 11.49
CA ARG A 161 -11.47 -13.11 11.95
C ARG A 161 -12.91 -12.97 11.50
N PRO A 162 -13.55 -14.04 11.01
CA PRO A 162 -15.01 -14.04 10.88
C PRO A 162 -15.57 -13.59 12.22
N ALA A 163 -16.57 -12.70 12.20
CA ALA A 163 -17.35 -12.47 13.40
C ALA A 163 -17.79 -13.85 13.87
N ALA A 164 -17.32 -14.28 15.05
CA ALA A 164 -17.91 -15.44 15.67
C ALA A 164 -19.40 -15.12 15.71
N GLU A 165 -20.23 -15.99 15.11
CA GLU A 165 -21.65 -15.99 15.44
C GLU A 165 -21.69 -15.91 16.96
N GLU A 166 -22.32 -14.86 17.49
CA GLU A 166 -22.54 -14.75 18.91
C GLU A 166 -23.09 -16.11 19.33
N ASP A 167 -22.31 -16.87 20.12
CA ASP A 167 -22.83 -18.04 20.79
C ASP A 167 -24.06 -17.53 21.55
N GLU A 168 -25.25 -17.78 21.00
CA GLU A 168 -26.52 -17.57 21.65
C GLU A 168 -26.51 -18.49 22.88
N VAL A 169 -25.94 -17.98 23.97
CA VAL A 169 -26.12 -18.54 25.29
C VAL A 169 -27.53 -18.12 25.72
N PHE A 170 -28.52 -18.92 25.33
CA PHE A 170 -29.84 -18.97 25.96
C PHE A 170 -30.02 -20.29 26.69
#